data_AF-A0A933XK22-F1
#
_entry.id   AF-A0A933XK22-F1
#
_cell.length_a   1.000
_cell.length_b   1.000
_cell.length_c   1.000
_cell.angle_alpha   90.00
_cell.angle_beta   90.00
_cell.angle_gamma   90.00
#
_symmetry.space_group_name_H-M   'P 1'
#
loop_
_entity.id
_entity.type
_entity.pdbx_description
1 polymer ?
#
loop_
_entity_poly.entity_id
_entity_poly.type
_entity_poly.pdbx_seq_one_letter_code
_entity_poly.pdbx_strand_id
1 'polypeptide(L)' 'MRKKDRFKEHDKYELPDEVDMSGSIRGRFYKPRKISTTVRIDNDIIMYLKKLATEKKIGYQTLLNEALREYVTHHAA' A
#
# COMPACT_ATOMS: atom_id res chain seq x y z
N MET A 1 -41.70 18.57 5.75
CA MET A 1 -40.69 18.96 4.73
C MET A 1 -40.06 17.70 4.14
N ARG A 2 -40.17 17.51 2.82
CA ARG A 2 -39.85 16.28 2.08
C ARG A 2 -38.37 16.33 1.66
N LYS A 3 -37.59 15.29 1.96
CA LYS A 3 -36.13 15.17 1.67
C LYS A 3 -35.71 15.36 0.18
N LYS A 4 -36.65 15.60 -0.74
CA LYS A 4 -36.40 15.64 -2.19
C LYS A 4 -35.85 16.97 -2.71
N ASP A 5 -36.00 18.06 -1.96
CA ASP A 5 -35.64 19.40 -2.46
C ASP A 5 -34.14 19.70 -2.30
N ARG A 6 -33.42 18.97 -1.44
CA ARG A 6 -31.96 19.18 -1.21
C ARG A 6 -31.04 18.64 -2.31
N PHE A 7 -31.55 17.82 -3.22
CA PHE A 7 -30.73 17.24 -4.30
C PHE A 7 -30.58 18.17 -5.51
N LYS A 8 -31.46 19.16 -5.69
CA LYS A 8 -31.47 20.03 -6.88
C LYS A 8 -30.49 21.21 -6.84
N GLU A 9 -29.93 21.53 -5.67
CA GLU A 9 -29.03 22.68 -5.54
C GLU A 9 -27.60 22.40 -6.03
N HIS A 10 -27.21 21.12 -6.17
CA HIS A 10 -25.84 20.73 -6.54
C HIS A 10 -25.61 20.49 -8.04
N ASP A 11 -26.64 20.62 -8.89
CA ASP A 11 -26.52 20.41 -10.35
C ASP A 11 -25.88 21.60 -11.11
N LYS A 12 -25.47 22.67 -10.41
CA LYS A 12 -24.87 23.87 -11.02
C LYS A 12 -23.34 23.87 -11.06
N TYR A 13 -22.69 22.79 -10.67
CA TYR A 13 -21.23 22.74 -10.64
C TYR A 13 -20.66 22.29 -12.01
N GLU A 14 -19.98 23.20 -12.70
CA GLU A 14 -19.21 22.90 -13.91
C GLU A 14 -17.75 22.66 -13.53
N LEU A 15 -17.18 21.55 -14.01
CA LEU A 15 -15.78 21.19 -13.74
C LEU A 15 -14.86 22.05 -14.62
N PRO A 16 -13.82 22.69 -14.08
CA PRO A 16 -12.87 23.45 -14.88
C PRO A 16 -12.06 22.53 -15.81
N ASP A 17 -11.67 23.06 -16.97
CA ASP A 17 -10.93 22.33 -18.02
C ASP A 17 -9.54 21.87 -17.55
N GLU A 18 -8.91 22.64 -16.65
CA GLU A 18 -7.61 22.33 -16.07
C GLU A 18 -7.67 22.38 -14.55
N VAL A 19 -7.12 21.34 -13.93
CA VAL A 19 -7.04 21.21 -12.47
C VAL A 19 -5.56 21.21 -12.09
N ASP A 20 -5.14 22.14 -11.25
CA ASP A 20 -3.78 22.19 -10.73
C ASP A 20 -3.51 20.96 -9.84
N MET A 21 -2.70 20.03 -10.34
CA MET A 21 -2.29 18.81 -9.65
C MET A 21 -0.88 18.91 -9.05
N SER A 22 -0.26 20.10 -9.01
CA SER A 22 1.10 20.30 -8.50
C SER A 22 1.32 19.77 -7.07
N GLY A 23 0.30 19.86 -6.20
CA GLY A 23 0.31 19.32 -4.83
C GLY A 23 -0.13 17.85 -4.70
N SER A 24 -0.38 17.15 -5.81
CA SER A 24 -0.93 15.79 -5.78
C SER A 24 0.12 14.76 -5.39
N ILE A 25 -0.22 13.94 -4.39
CA ILE A 25 0.65 12.84 -3.94
C ILE A 25 0.21 11.53 -4.60
N ARG A 26 1.09 10.96 -5.44
CA ARG A 26 0.89 9.62 -6.00
C ARG A 26 0.72 8.59 -4.87
N GLY A 27 -0.31 7.77 -4.98
CA GLY A 27 -0.52 6.64 -4.07
C GLY A 27 -0.92 6.99 -2.64
N ARG A 28 -1.39 8.23 -2.35
CA ARG A 28 -1.83 8.64 -0.99
C ARG A 28 -2.84 7.68 -0.36
N PHE A 29 -3.72 7.09 -1.17
CA PHE A 29 -4.75 6.13 -0.71
C PHE A 29 -4.38 4.66 -0.97
N TYR A 30 -3.21 4.38 -1.54
CA TYR A 30 -2.80 3.01 -1.80
C TYR A 30 -2.42 2.31 -0.50
N LYS A 31 -3.12 1.20 -0.21
CA LYS A 31 -2.78 0.29 0.89
C LYS A 31 -2.36 -1.05 0.32
N PRO A 32 -1.09 -1.47 0.51
CA PRO A 32 -0.66 -2.79 0.07
C PRO A 32 -1.50 -3.88 0.75
N ARG A 33 -2.18 -4.73 -0.02
CA ARG A 33 -2.87 -5.90 0.53
C ARG A 33 -1.88 -7.06 0.58
N LYS A 34 -1.77 -7.72 1.73
CA LYS A 34 -1.02 -8.97 1.86
C LYS A 34 -1.80 -10.08 1.15
N ILE A 35 -1.16 -10.77 0.22
CA ILE A 35 -1.73 -11.90 -0.50
C ILE A 35 -1.01 -13.15 -0.03
N SER A 36 -1.76 -14.21 0.28
CA SER A 36 -1.16 -15.52 0.56
C SER A 36 -0.72 -16.14 -0.76
N THR A 37 0.57 -16.43 -0.89
CA THR A 37 1.15 -17.01 -2.09
C THR A 37 2.25 -17.99 -1.69
N THR A 38 2.39 -19.07 -2.45
CA THR A 38 3.44 -20.06 -2.26
C THR A 38 4.69 -19.61 -3.02
N VAL A 39 5.79 -19.39 -2.30
CA VAL A 39 7.11 -19.06 -2.86
C VAL A 39 8.10 -20.12 -2.39
N ARG A 40 9.02 -20.54 -3.27
CA ARG A 40 10.16 -21.38 -2.89
C ARG A 40 11.30 -20.48 -2.41
N ILE A 41 11.81 -20.78 -1.22
CA ILE A 41 12.94 -20.07 -0.60
C ILE A 41 13.87 -21.15 -0.07
N ASP A 42 15.17 -20.89 -0.15
CA ASP A 42 16.19 -21.80 0.36
C ASP A 42 16.07 -21.98 1.89
N ASN A 43 16.44 -23.17 2.34
CA ASN A 43 16.24 -23.60 3.73
C ASN A 43 17.09 -22.77 4.72
N ASP A 44 18.34 -22.51 4.37
CA ASP A 44 19.26 -21.70 5.15
C ASP A 44 18.77 -20.25 5.31
N ILE A 45 18.23 -19.65 4.24
CA ILE A 45 17.63 -18.32 4.27
C ILE A 45 16.41 -18.30 5.20
N ILE A 46 15.51 -19.27 5.09
CA ILE A 46 14.35 -19.37 5.99
C ILE A 46 14.81 -19.53 7.45
N MET A 47 15.82 -20.36 7.71
CA MET A 47 16.35 -20.59 9.05
C MET A 47 16.96 -19.32 9.64
N TYR A 48 17.74 -18.59 8.84
CA TYR A 48 18.31 -17.30 9.23
C TYR A 48 17.21 -16.28 9.56
N LEU A 49 16.21 -16.13 8.70
CA LEU A 49 15.11 -15.18 8.92
C LEU A 49 14.29 -15.52 10.16
N LYS A 50 14.06 -16.81 10.45
CA LYS A 50 13.39 -17.24 11.68
C LYS A 50 14.18 -16.86 12.92
N LYS A 51 15.50 -17.11 12.94
CA LYS A 51 16.38 -16.73 14.05
C LYS A 51 16.34 -15.21 14.29
N LEU A 52 16.51 -14.43 13.23
CA LEU A 52 16.49 -12.97 13.30
C LEU A 52 15.13 -12.42 13.75
N ALA A 53 14.04 -13.06 13.31
CA ALA A 53 12.69 -12.70 13.72
C ALA A 53 12.45 -12.94 15.22
N THR A 54 13.01 -14.02 15.78
CA THR A 54 12.98 -14.29 17.23
C THR A 54 13.73 -13.22 18.01
N GLU A 55 14.92 -12.83 17.57
CA GLU A 55 15.73 -11.77 18.20
C GLU A 55 14.99 -10.41 18.18
N LYS A 56 14.37 -10.07 17.05
CA LYS A 56 13.61 -8.83 16.86
C LYS A 56 12.18 -8.87 17.43
N LYS A 57 11.74 -10.01 17.96
CA LYS A 57 10.36 -10.25 18.47
C LYS A 57 9.26 -9.90 17.45
N ILE A 58 9.49 -10.20 16.17
CA ILE A 58 8.52 -10.00 15.08
C ILE A 58 8.29 -11.32 14.34
N GLY A 59 7.22 -11.41 13.53
CA GLY A 59 7.00 -12.60 12.70
C GLY A 59 7.98 -12.66 11.52
N TYR A 60 8.50 -13.85 11.20
CA TYR A 60 9.43 -14.03 10.07
C TYR A 60 8.83 -13.60 8.73
N GLN A 61 7.51 -13.75 8.54
CA GLN A 61 6.82 -13.29 7.33
C GLN A 61 6.79 -11.76 7.22
N THR A 62 6.76 -11.05 8.35
CA THR A 62 6.83 -9.58 8.36
C THR A 62 8.23 -9.13 7.94
N LEU A 63 9.26 -9.75 8.53
CA LEU A 63 10.66 -9.48 8.21
C LEU A 63 10.98 -9.81 6.74
N LEU A 64 10.48 -10.94 6.23
CA LEU A 64 10.63 -11.32 4.81
C LEU A 64 10.00 -10.28 3.88
N ASN A 65 8.78 -9.83 4.18
CA ASN A 65 8.11 -8.82 3.37
C ASN A 65 8.82 -7.46 3.41
N GLU A 66 9.42 -7.10 4.55
CA GLU A 66 10.20 -5.88 4.70
C GLU A 66 11.46 -5.92 3.85
N ALA A 67 12.24 -7.01 3.92
CA ALA A 67 13.44 -7.20 3.09
C ALA A 67 13.12 -7.17 1.58
N LEU A 68 12.01 -7.80 1.18
CA LEU A 68 11.56 -7.76 -0.22
C LEU A 68 11.16 -6.36 -0.65
N ARG A 69 10.51 -5.57 0.22
CA ARG A 69 10.16 -4.17 -0.09
C ARG A 69 11.40 -3.32 -0.26
N GLU A 70 12.35 -3.43 0.65
CA GLU A 70 13.62 -2.72 0.60
C GLU A 70 14.35 -3.02 -0.72
N TYR A 71 14.46 -4.30 -1.09
CA TYR A 71 15.04 -4.72 -2.35
C TYR A 71 14.35 -4.06 -3.56
N VAL A 72 13.02 -4.12 -3.63
CA VAL A 72 12.26 -3.51 -4.73
C VAL A 72 12.45 -2.00 -4.77
N THR A 73 12.44 -1.30 -3.64
CA THR A 73 12.64 0.16 -3.61
C THR A 73 14.04 0.59 -4.03
N HIS A 74 15.05 -0.21 -3.75
CA HIS A 74 16.43 0.10 -4.12
C HIS A 74 16.77 -0.27 -5.57
N HIS A 75 16.04 -1.21 -6.19
CA HIS A 75 16.34 -1.73 -7.53
C HIS A 75 15.31 -1.32 -8.58
N ALA A 76 14.15 -0.79 -8.19
CA ALA A 76 13.23 -0.13 -9.10
C ALA A 76 13.70 1.31 -9.35
N ALA A 77 14.79 1.44 -10.10
CA ALA A 77 15.21 2.68 -10.76
C ALA A 77 14.76 2.66 -12.23
#